data_AF-A0A939YAI8-F1
#
_entry.id   AF-A0A939YAI8-F1
#
_cell.length_a   1.000
_cell.length_b   1.000
_cell.length_c   1.000
_cell.angle_alpha   90.00
_cell.angle_beta   90.00
_cell.angle_gamma   90.00
#
_symmetry.space_group_name_H-M   'P 1'
#
loop_
_entity.id
_entity.type
_entity.pdbx_description
1 polymer ?
#
loop_
_entity_poly.entity_id
_entity_poly.type
_entity_poly.pdbx_seq_one_letter_code
_entity_poly.pdbx_strand_id
1 'polypeptide(L)'
;PLRVVAFLPFNHIFGLIANLITMPFQNQSQIFLKDRAPQTILETARKCDAKVILTVPLLVNSISSTIKKRVSQQSAFKRGAFKVMQGISLTCQRINPLWGLKVGKKLFKSVNKNLFGDQFMEFVVGGAHTPEEHLRTVNSLGYAVTVGFGMTETAITSYENKIDLKTRLSGSVGLPLPITEYKVRPDGNDPDHGELLIRCNAMHIGRMDNGVMVPPVVDGDGYFATGDVVRIGDKGRMWIEGRIKDVIIGESGENVYPDEIEDTFAGIEGVEQLAVFCTKPGETELVSAMFNVGDKYNDKEYIASLVAEVDKRNKTLQPLKRLKAAYVTSNALPVVSSIKIKRAALREGIEKGTFACKRIALGGVEYNEEIKPAGEAASVPKGEDLEELKAKIKTCFAKELEIDESLIKDDSTFADELGGDSLHRLGALLRVEEEFGVKIPENAYEYCTTVNDLAALIKDLREKKAR
;
A
#
# COMPACT_ATOMS: atom_id res chain seq x y z
N PRO A 1 -7.40 -17.38 -24.23
CA PRO A 1 -7.55 -17.01 -22.81
C PRO A 1 -6.59 -15.86 -22.44
N LEU A 2 -7.04 -14.90 -21.63
CA LEU A 2 -6.17 -14.00 -20.88
C LEU A 2 -5.34 -14.84 -19.90
N ARG A 3 -4.08 -14.43 -19.70
CA ARG A 3 -3.20 -15.01 -18.70
C ARG A 3 -3.12 -14.02 -17.54
N VAL A 4 -3.66 -14.41 -16.39
CA VAL A 4 -3.85 -13.55 -15.22
C VAL A 4 -2.88 -14.00 -14.14
N VAL A 5 -2.10 -13.07 -13.60
CA VAL A 5 -1.22 -13.37 -12.46
C VAL A 5 -2.04 -13.42 -11.18
N ALA A 6 -2.05 -14.58 -10.52
CA ALA A 6 -2.71 -14.81 -9.25
C ALA A 6 -1.86 -14.25 -8.09
N PHE A 7 -1.75 -12.91 -8.05
CA PHE A 7 -0.90 -12.20 -7.09
C PHE A 7 -1.50 -12.15 -5.69
N LEU A 8 -2.81 -11.95 -5.60
CA LEU A 8 -3.52 -11.78 -4.33
C LEU A 8 -3.64 -13.11 -3.56
N PRO A 9 -3.41 -13.09 -2.23
CA PRO A 9 -3.70 -14.24 -1.38
C PRO A 9 -5.16 -14.70 -1.46
N PHE A 10 -5.41 -16.02 -1.40
CA PHE A 10 -6.78 -16.57 -1.47
C PHE A 10 -7.53 -16.53 -0.15
N ASN A 11 -6.87 -16.24 0.96
CA ASN A 11 -7.52 -15.89 2.22
C ASN A 11 -8.04 -14.44 2.22
N HIS A 12 -7.69 -13.63 1.22
CA HIS A 12 -8.25 -12.30 1.01
C HIS A 12 -9.42 -12.38 0.02
N ILE A 13 -10.57 -11.76 0.36
CA ILE A 13 -11.82 -11.88 -0.42
C ILE A 13 -11.65 -11.53 -1.90
N PHE A 14 -10.87 -10.48 -2.22
CA PHE A 14 -10.60 -10.11 -3.61
C PHE A 14 -9.81 -11.19 -4.36
N GLY A 15 -8.81 -11.82 -3.73
CA GLY A 15 -8.07 -12.93 -4.34
C GLY A 15 -8.94 -14.18 -4.51
N LEU A 16 -9.75 -14.51 -3.50
CA LEU A 16 -10.69 -15.63 -3.57
C LEU A 16 -11.71 -15.45 -4.71
N ILE A 17 -12.43 -14.33 -4.70
CA ILE A 17 -13.54 -14.09 -5.65
C ILE A 17 -13.01 -13.83 -7.05
N ALA A 18 -11.97 -13.01 -7.21
CA ALA A 18 -11.52 -12.60 -8.53
C ALA A 18 -10.52 -13.59 -9.15
N ASN A 19 -9.43 -13.97 -8.45
CA ASN A 19 -8.44 -14.89 -9.03
C ASN A 19 -8.92 -16.35 -9.01
N LEU A 20 -9.41 -16.85 -7.87
CA LEU A 20 -9.69 -18.29 -7.73
C LEU A 20 -11.05 -18.70 -8.33
N ILE A 21 -12.06 -17.81 -8.26
CA ILE A 21 -13.41 -18.12 -8.77
C ILE A 21 -13.64 -17.47 -10.13
N THR A 22 -13.75 -16.15 -10.20
CA THR A 22 -14.28 -15.46 -11.40
C THR A 22 -13.45 -15.71 -12.66
N MET A 23 -12.12 -15.57 -12.57
CA MET A 23 -11.25 -15.68 -13.74
C MET A 23 -11.24 -17.10 -14.36
N PRO A 24 -11.12 -18.20 -13.59
CA PRO A 24 -11.30 -19.55 -14.10
C PRO A 24 -12.68 -19.81 -14.70
N PHE A 25 -13.77 -19.33 -14.06
CA PHE A 25 -15.13 -19.47 -14.60
C PHE A 25 -15.30 -18.76 -15.96
N GLN A 26 -14.49 -17.73 -16.23
CA GLN A 26 -14.43 -17.02 -17.50
C GLN A 26 -13.42 -17.62 -18.49
N ASN A 27 -12.92 -18.83 -18.24
CA ASN A 27 -11.89 -19.51 -19.05
C ASN A 27 -10.58 -18.70 -19.18
N GLN A 28 -10.20 -17.93 -18.14
CA GLN A 28 -8.91 -17.24 -18.10
C GLN A 28 -7.86 -18.10 -17.38
N SER A 29 -6.65 -18.15 -17.94
CA SER A 29 -5.55 -18.94 -17.39
C SER A 29 -4.93 -18.23 -16.19
N GLN A 30 -4.71 -18.94 -15.09
CA GLN A 30 -4.04 -18.42 -13.91
C GLN A 30 -2.54 -18.71 -13.95
N ILE A 31 -1.72 -17.71 -13.64
CA ILE A 31 -0.28 -17.81 -13.44
C ILE A 31 -0.03 -17.71 -11.94
N PHE A 32 0.36 -18.82 -11.33
CA PHE A 32 0.73 -18.86 -9.92
C PHE A 32 2.19 -18.45 -9.74
N LEU A 33 2.43 -17.62 -8.73
CA LEU A 33 3.76 -17.17 -8.38
C LEU A 33 4.38 -18.14 -7.36
N LYS A 34 5.69 -18.40 -7.48
CA LYS A 34 6.45 -19.15 -6.48
C LYS A 34 6.48 -18.41 -5.14
N ASP A 35 6.71 -17.10 -5.21
CA ASP A 35 6.75 -16.17 -4.10
C ASP A 35 6.30 -14.79 -4.59
N ARG A 36 6.15 -13.83 -3.66
CA ARG A 36 5.70 -12.46 -3.97
C ARG A 36 6.86 -11.47 -4.08
N ALA A 37 8.09 -11.94 -4.28
CA ALA A 37 9.20 -11.04 -4.51
C ALA A 37 8.95 -10.24 -5.82
N PRO A 38 9.20 -8.91 -5.85
CA PRO A 38 9.02 -8.07 -7.03
C PRO A 38 9.68 -8.65 -8.28
N GLN A 39 10.87 -9.21 -8.14
CA GLN A 39 11.63 -9.79 -9.25
C GLN A 39 10.96 -11.06 -9.78
N THR A 40 10.48 -11.95 -8.90
CA THR A 40 9.68 -13.12 -9.26
C THR A 40 8.41 -12.72 -9.99
N ILE A 41 7.69 -11.68 -9.53
CA ILE A 41 6.48 -11.18 -10.16
C ILE A 41 6.77 -10.71 -11.59
N LEU A 42 7.77 -9.83 -11.75
CA LEU A 42 8.13 -9.27 -13.05
C LEU A 42 8.64 -10.36 -14.02
N GLU A 43 9.51 -11.25 -13.55
CA GLU A 43 10.04 -12.34 -14.37
C GLU A 43 8.98 -13.36 -14.76
N THR A 44 8.14 -13.78 -13.82
CA THR A 44 7.07 -14.75 -14.09
C THR A 44 6.04 -14.15 -15.03
N ALA A 45 5.66 -12.89 -14.82
CA ALA A 45 4.77 -12.18 -15.72
C ALA A 45 5.33 -12.13 -17.16
N ARG A 46 6.63 -11.86 -17.33
CA ARG A 46 7.29 -11.89 -18.64
C ARG A 46 7.36 -13.30 -19.23
N LYS A 47 7.86 -14.28 -18.47
CA LYS A 47 8.05 -15.67 -18.91
C LYS A 47 6.73 -16.31 -19.34
N CYS A 48 5.64 -15.96 -18.69
CA CYS A 48 4.31 -16.52 -18.95
C CYS A 48 3.43 -15.65 -19.84
N ASP A 49 3.93 -14.56 -20.44
CA ASP A 49 3.14 -13.58 -21.20
C ASP A 49 1.85 -13.15 -20.46
N ALA A 50 1.99 -12.77 -19.20
CA ALA A 50 0.89 -12.24 -18.41
C ALA A 50 0.25 -11.05 -19.12
N LYS A 51 -1.08 -11.00 -19.07
CA LYS A 51 -1.91 -9.98 -19.69
C LYS A 51 -2.56 -9.07 -18.65
N VAL A 52 -2.92 -9.64 -17.50
CA VAL A 52 -3.62 -8.96 -16.43
C VAL A 52 -2.98 -9.35 -15.10
N ILE A 53 -2.92 -8.42 -14.16
CA ILE A 53 -2.67 -8.73 -12.75
C ILE A 53 -3.80 -8.13 -11.92
N LEU A 54 -4.40 -8.96 -11.08
CA LEU A 54 -5.31 -8.48 -10.04
C LEU A 54 -4.43 -8.12 -8.85
N THR A 55 -4.48 -6.86 -8.42
CA THR A 55 -3.53 -6.31 -7.46
C THR A 55 -4.15 -5.27 -6.55
N VAL A 56 -3.33 -4.77 -5.66
CA VAL A 56 -3.62 -3.66 -4.75
C VAL A 56 -2.87 -2.40 -5.19
N PRO A 57 -3.29 -1.21 -4.71
CA PRO A 57 -2.65 0.05 -5.09
C PRO A 57 -1.15 0.06 -4.83
N LEU A 58 -0.68 -0.63 -3.77
CA LEU A 58 0.73 -0.68 -3.39
C LEU A 58 1.65 -1.09 -4.55
N LEU A 59 1.28 -2.09 -5.36
CA LEU A 59 2.10 -2.51 -6.51
C LEU A 59 2.14 -1.41 -7.58
N VAL A 60 1.00 -0.80 -7.89
CA VAL A 60 0.88 0.28 -8.89
C VAL A 60 1.67 1.52 -8.45
N ASN A 61 1.56 1.88 -7.17
CA ASN A 61 2.29 2.99 -6.55
C ASN A 61 3.79 2.73 -6.58
N SER A 62 4.24 1.53 -6.19
CA SER A 62 5.65 1.13 -6.21
C SER A 62 6.26 1.19 -7.62
N ILE A 63 5.55 0.69 -8.63
CA ILE A 63 5.98 0.80 -10.04
C ILE A 63 6.11 2.27 -10.44
N SER A 64 5.09 3.08 -10.15
CA SER A 64 5.11 4.51 -10.46
C SER A 64 6.28 5.21 -9.78
N SER A 65 6.50 5.00 -8.48
CA SER A 65 7.58 5.62 -7.71
C SER A 65 8.96 5.18 -8.20
N THR A 66 9.12 3.89 -8.51
CA THR A 66 10.37 3.35 -9.08
C THR A 66 10.70 3.99 -10.43
N ILE A 67 9.71 4.14 -11.31
CA ILE A 67 9.91 4.79 -12.61
C ILE A 67 10.29 6.25 -12.42
N LYS A 68 9.59 6.97 -11.54
CA LYS A 68 9.90 8.37 -11.24
C LYS A 68 11.31 8.54 -10.68
N LYS A 69 11.72 7.69 -9.72
CA LYS A 69 13.08 7.66 -9.15
C LYS A 69 14.14 7.42 -10.24
N ARG A 70 13.93 6.43 -11.12
CA ARG A 70 14.86 6.18 -12.24
C ARG A 70 14.94 7.34 -13.20
N VAL A 71 13.80 8.00 -13.49
CA VAL A 71 13.75 9.16 -14.39
C VAL A 71 14.44 10.36 -13.76
N SER A 72 14.27 10.61 -12.46
CA SER A 72 14.88 11.77 -11.79
C SER A 72 16.41 11.69 -11.75
N GLN A 73 16.97 10.48 -11.71
CA GLN A 73 18.40 10.20 -11.83
C GLN A 73 18.96 10.37 -13.25
N GLN A 74 18.13 10.62 -14.26
CA GLN A 74 18.60 10.86 -15.64
C GLN A 74 18.93 12.34 -15.89
N SER A 75 19.68 12.59 -16.97
CA SER A 75 19.96 13.95 -17.44
C SER A 75 18.68 14.75 -17.69
N ALA A 76 18.77 16.08 -17.55
CA ALA A 76 17.63 16.99 -17.75
C ALA A 76 16.92 16.78 -19.11
N PHE A 77 17.70 16.51 -20.16
CA PHE A 77 17.18 16.16 -21.48
C PHE A 77 16.29 14.91 -21.46
N LYS A 78 16.76 13.82 -20.85
CA LYS A 78 16.00 12.56 -20.73
C LYS A 78 14.74 12.73 -19.87
N ARG A 79 14.81 13.54 -18.80
CA ARG A 79 13.65 13.90 -17.97
C ARG A 79 12.60 14.66 -18.79
N GLY A 80 13.02 15.62 -19.61
CA GLY A 80 12.14 16.34 -20.54
C GLY A 80 11.51 15.41 -21.57
N ALA A 81 12.31 14.56 -22.22
CA ALA A 81 11.83 13.58 -23.18
C ALA A 81 10.79 12.62 -22.57
N PHE A 82 11.01 12.14 -21.34
CA PHE A 82 10.04 11.30 -20.62
C PHE A 82 8.69 12.00 -20.44
N LYS A 83 8.68 13.26 -19.97
CA LYS A 83 7.45 14.04 -19.81
C LYS A 83 6.70 14.25 -21.13
N VAL A 84 7.42 14.52 -22.22
CA VAL A 84 6.83 14.66 -23.56
C VAL A 84 6.21 13.33 -24.01
N MET A 85 6.91 12.21 -23.86
CA MET A 85 6.38 10.88 -24.21
C MET A 85 5.13 10.53 -23.39
N GLN A 86 5.11 10.85 -22.08
CA GLN A 86 3.90 10.68 -21.27
C GLN A 86 2.74 11.51 -21.81
N GLY A 87 2.99 12.79 -22.12
CA GLY A 87 2.00 13.69 -22.71
C GLY A 87 1.43 13.16 -24.03
N ILE A 88 2.28 12.66 -24.93
CA ILE A 88 1.86 12.06 -26.21
C ILE A 88 1.01 10.82 -25.97
N SER A 89 1.46 9.90 -25.10
CA SER A 89 0.73 8.67 -24.78
C SER A 89 -0.67 8.96 -24.24
N LEU A 90 -0.78 9.84 -23.23
CA LEU A 90 -2.05 10.20 -22.61
C LEU A 90 -2.97 10.96 -23.58
N THR A 91 -2.42 11.84 -24.43
CA THR A 91 -3.22 12.55 -25.45
C THR A 91 -3.78 11.57 -26.48
N CYS A 92 -2.97 10.62 -26.95
CA CYS A 92 -3.44 9.57 -27.86
C CYS A 92 -4.54 8.71 -27.22
N GLN A 93 -4.41 8.37 -25.92
CA GLN A 93 -5.43 7.64 -25.17
C GLN A 93 -6.73 8.43 -24.98
N ARG A 94 -6.66 9.76 -24.88
CA ARG A 94 -7.83 10.63 -24.82
C ARG A 94 -8.59 10.66 -26.16
N ILE A 95 -7.89 10.60 -27.29
CA ILE A 95 -8.49 10.57 -28.63
C ILE A 95 -9.07 9.19 -28.94
N ASN A 96 -8.28 8.14 -28.74
CA ASN A 96 -8.69 6.75 -28.92
C ASN A 96 -8.03 5.88 -27.85
N PRO A 97 -8.78 5.37 -26.85
CA PRO A 97 -8.19 4.67 -25.72
C PRO A 97 -7.37 3.43 -26.10
N LEU A 98 -7.93 2.56 -26.95
CA LEU A 98 -7.29 1.28 -27.31
C LEU A 98 -6.03 1.49 -28.16
N TRP A 99 -6.11 2.39 -29.14
CA TRP A 99 -4.94 2.73 -29.96
C TRP A 99 -3.90 3.50 -29.15
N GLY A 100 -4.32 4.45 -28.31
CA GLY A 100 -3.44 5.22 -27.45
C GLY A 100 -2.66 4.37 -26.46
N LEU A 101 -3.25 3.31 -25.90
CA LEU A 101 -2.53 2.34 -25.07
C LEU A 101 -1.41 1.65 -25.86
N LYS A 102 -1.65 1.29 -27.14
CA LYS A 102 -0.61 0.73 -28.02
C LYS A 102 0.50 1.74 -28.34
N VAL A 103 0.16 3.03 -28.51
CA VAL A 103 1.15 4.11 -28.68
C VAL A 103 2.01 4.23 -27.42
N GLY A 104 1.40 4.27 -26.24
CA GLY A 104 2.12 4.26 -24.96
C GLY A 104 3.09 3.10 -24.85
N LYS A 105 2.64 1.88 -25.16
CA LYS A 105 3.50 0.69 -25.18
C LYS A 105 4.68 0.82 -26.13
N LYS A 106 4.47 1.41 -27.31
CA LYS A 106 5.54 1.62 -28.30
C LYS A 106 6.56 2.65 -27.83
N LEU A 107 6.09 3.78 -27.28
CA LEU A 107 6.96 4.83 -26.73
C LEU A 107 7.80 4.32 -25.56
N PHE A 108 7.20 3.54 -24.68
CA PHE A 108 7.84 3.02 -23.47
C PHE A 108 8.35 1.57 -23.63
N LYS A 109 8.57 1.09 -24.86
CA LYS A 109 8.95 -0.31 -25.13
C LYS A 109 10.16 -0.77 -24.31
N SER A 110 11.20 0.07 -24.19
CA SER A 110 12.38 -0.27 -23.39
C SER A 110 12.10 -0.38 -21.90
N VAL A 111 11.19 0.44 -21.37
CA VAL A 111 10.76 0.37 -19.97
C VAL A 111 9.91 -0.88 -19.76
N ASN A 112 8.94 -1.11 -20.65
CA ASN A 112 7.99 -2.21 -20.56
C ASN A 112 8.66 -3.58 -20.68
N LYS A 113 9.69 -3.71 -21.53
CA LYS A 113 10.50 -4.93 -21.64
C LYS A 113 11.14 -5.34 -20.30
N ASN A 114 11.54 -4.38 -19.48
CA ASN A 114 12.14 -4.61 -18.16
C ASN A 114 11.11 -4.68 -17.02
N LEU A 115 9.82 -4.42 -17.31
CA LEU A 115 8.71 -4.57 -16.39
C LEU A 115 7.96 -5.88 -16.70
N PHE A 116 6.74 -5.81 -17.22
CA PHE A 116 5.85 -6.96 -17.45
C PHE A 116 5.90 -7.49 -18.89
N GLY A 117 6.71 -6.89 -19.77
CA GLY A 117 6.83 -7.27 -21.17
C GLY A 117 5.76 -6.64 -22.06
N ASP A 118 5.83 -6.94 -23.36
CA ASP A 118 5.00 -6.29 -24.38
C ASP A 118 3.52 -6.75 -24.36
N GLN A 119 3.27 -7.97 -23.85
CA GLN A 119 1.94 -8.60 -23.82
C GLN A 119 1.06 -8.06 -22.68
N PHE A 120 1.64 -7.52 -21.61
CA PHE A 120 0.92 -7.08 -20.44
C PHE A 120 0.01 -5.88 -20.73
N MET A 121 -1.25 -5.93 -20.31
CA MET A 121 -2.27 -4.95 -20.70
C MET A 121 -2.80 -4.14 -19.53
N GLU A 122 -3.07 -4.76 -18.39
CA GLU A 122 -3.94 -4.15 -17.38
C GLU A 122 -3.60 -4.56 -15.94
N PHE A 123 -3.70 -3.57 -15.06
CA PHE A 123 -3.83 -3.75 -13.62
C PHE A 123 -5.30 -3.58 -13.24
N VAL A 124 -5.87 -4.59 -12.58
CA VAL A 124 -7.17 -4.47 -11.91
C VAL A 124 -6.91 -4.29 -10.43
N VAL A 125 -7.28 -3.14 -9.90
CA VAL A 125 -6.91 -2.69 -8.56
C VAL A 125 -8.12 -2.67 -7.65
N GLY A 126 -7.96 -3.08 -6.40
CA GLY A 126 -8.98 -2.95 -5.37
C GLY A 126 -8.39 -2.93 -3.96
N GLY A 127 -9.24 -2.62 -2.98
CA GLY A 127 -8.93 -2.70 -1.56
C GLY A 127 -8.38 -1.42 -0.91
N ALA A 128 -7.95 -0.42 -1.68
CA ALA A 128 -7.57 0.90 -1.18
C ALA A 128 -7.60 1.96 -2.29
N HIS A 129 -7.52 3.23 -1.90
CA HIS A 129 -7.39 4.37 -2.81
C HIS A 129 -6.09 4.28 -3.63
N THR A 130 -6.16 4.65 -4.91
CA THR A 130 -4.97 4.76 -5.78
C THR A 130 -4.85 6.20 -6.27
N PRO A 131 -3.83 6.94 -5.83
CA PRO A 131 -3.71 8.34 -6.20
C PRO A 131 -3.64 8.58 -7.72
N GLU A 132 -4.29 9.66 -8.18
CA GLU A 132 -4.40 9.98 -9.61
C GLU A 132 -3.04 10.02 -10.31
N GLU A 133 -2.01 10.55 -9.66
CA GLU A 133 -0.68 10.66 -10.26
C GLU A 133 -0.01 9.29 -10.49
N HIS A 134 -0.31 8.30 -9.65
CA HIS A 134 0.14 6.92 -9.87
C HIS A 134 -0.63 6.27 -11.03
N LEU A 135 -1.96 6.47 -11.08
CA LEU A 135 -2.78 6.07 -12.23
C LEU A 135 -2.24 6.69 -13.51
N ARG A 136 -1.96 8.00 -13.52
CA ARG A 136 -1.44 8.75 -14.67
C ARG A 136 -0.10 8.20 -15.14
N THR A 137 0.82 7.93 -14.21
CA THR A 137 2.14 7.38 -14.54
C THR A 137 2.01 6.01 -15.19
N VAL A 138 1.26 5.07 -14.59
CA VAL A 138 1.13 3.71 -15.12
C VAL A 138 0.35 3.68 -16.43
N ASN A 139 -0.74 4.44 -16.54
CA ASN A 139 -1.49 4.56 -17.79
C ASN A 139 -0.65 5.15 -18.92
N SER A 140 0.28 6.07 -18.63
CA SER A 140 1.16 6.63 -19.66
C SER A 140 2.10 5.59 -20.32
N LEU A 141 2.44 4.51 -19.61
CA LEU A 141 3.26 3.40 -20.13
C LEU A 141 2.52 2.50 -21.13
N GLY A 142 1.20 2.71 -21.27
CA GLY A 142 0.33 1.88 -22.09
C GLY A 142 -0.27 0.67 -21.35
N TYR A 143 -0.25 0.69 -20.01
CA TYR A 143 -0.96 -0.27 -19.16
C TYR A 143 -2.25 0.35 -18.64
N ALA A 144 -3.40 -0.24 -18.92
CA ALA A 144 -4.65 0.21 -18.31
C ALA A 144 -4.61 -0.03 -16.79
N VAL A 145 -5.22 0.86 -16.02
CA VAL A 145 -5.52 0.63 -14.61
C VAL A 145 -7.02 0.81 -14.43
N THR A 146 -7.69 -0.25 -13.96
CA THR A 146 -9.11 -0.23 -13.61
C THR A 146 -9.26 -0.52 -12.12
N VAL A 147 -10.34 0.00 -11.52
CA VAL A 147 -10.54 -0.03 -10.07
C VAL A 147 -11.88 -0.68 -9.75
N GLY A 148 -11.91 -1.53 -8.74
CA GLY A 148 -13.14 -2.09 -8.18
C GLY A 148 -13.22 -1.87 -6.67
N PHE A 149 -14.43 -1.94 -6.15
CA PHE A 149 -14.70 -1.83 -4.72
C PHE A 149 -15.41 -3.08 -4.20
N GLY A 150 -15.08 -3.41 -2.96
CA GLY A 150 -15.57 -4.57 -2.26
C GLY A 150 -14.98 -4.66 -0.85
N MET A 151 -15.61 -5.47 -0.03
CA MET A 151 -15.17 -5.80 1.33
C MET A 151 -15.50 -7.24 1.66
N THR A 152 -14.96 -7.78 2.75
CA THR A 152 -15.17 -9.18 3.14
C THR A 152 -16.66 -9.49 3.33
N GLU A 153 -17.41 -8.52 3.83
CA GLU A 153 -18.81 -8.59 4.20
C GLU A 153 -19.77 -8.59 3.00
N THR A 154 -19.32 -8.16 1.81
CA THR A 154 -20.16 -7.99 0.61
C THR A 154 -19.51 -8.48 -0.69
N ALA A 155 -18.32 -9.08 -0.61
CA ALA A 155 -17.48 -9.46 -1.74
C ALA A 155 -17.13 -8.25 -2.64
N ILE A 156 -17.15 -8.41 -3.96
CA ILE A 156 -16.91 -7.32 -4.93
C ILE A 156 -18.28 -6.77 -5.34
N THR A 157 -18.49 -5.47 -5.15
CA THR A 157 -19.81 -4.85 -5.34
C THR A 157 -19.85 -3.85 -6.49
N SER A 158 -18.70 -3.32 -6.92
CA SER A 158 -18.56 -2.50 -8.14
C SER A 158 -17.23 -2.70 -8.85
N TYR A 159 -17.22 -2.38 -10.14
CA TYR A 159 -16.02 -2.40 -10.97
C TYR A 159 -16.11 -1.34 -12.07
N GLU A 160 -15.02 -0.60 -12.26
CA GLU A 160 -14.88 0.36 -13.35
C GLU A 160 -14.36 -0.32 -14.62
N ASN A 161 -15.24 -0.58 -15.57
CA ASN A 161 -14.90 -1.25 -16.82
C ASN A 161 -14.69 -0.29 -18.02
N LYS A 162 -14.84 1.03 -17.84
CA LYS A 162 -14.60 1.96 -18.96
C LYS A 162 -13.11 2.15 -19.22
N ILE A 163 -12.76 1.94 -20.49
CA ILE A 163 -11.37 2.06 -20.95
C ILE A 163 -10.95 3.50 -21.26
N ASP A 164 -11.87 4.46 -21.26
CA ASP A 164 -11.53 5.85 -21.56
C ASP A 164 -10.58 6.44 -20.51
N LEU A 165 -9.69 7.34 -20.96
CA LEU A 165 -8.65 7.86 -20.09
C LEU A 165 -9.21 8.71 -18.94
N LYS A 166 -10.26 9.49 -19.18
CA LYS A 166 -10.82 10.38 -18.15
C LYS A 166 -11.33 9.55 -16.97
N THR A 167 -12.03 8.48 -17.25
CA THR A 167 -12.54 7.58 -16.22
C THR A 167 -11.40 6.86 -15.50
N ARG A 168 -10.42 6.27 -16.22
CA ARG A 168 -9.28 5.56 -15.60
C ARG A 168 -8.42 6.42 -14.69
N LEU A 169 -8.40 7.74 -14.89
CA LEU A 169 -7.67 8.68 -14.04
C LEU A 169 -8.54 9.29 -12.93
N SER A 170 -9.85 9.06 -12.94
CA SER A 170 -10.78 9.72 -12.02
C SER A 170 -10.77 9.16 -10.59
N GLY A 171 -10.14 8.01 -10.36
CA GLY A 171 -10.24 7.29 -9.08
C GLY A 171 -11.59 6.62 -8.81
N SER A 172 -12.53 6.63 -9.78
CA SER A 172 -13.84 5.99 -9.60
C SER A 172 -13.69 4.48 -9.44
N VAL A 173 -14.47 3.92 -8.50
CA VAL A 173 -14.59 2.46 -8.28
C VAL A 173 -15.72 1.84 -9.11
N GLY A 174 -16.25 2.61 -10.08
CA GLY A 174 -17.18 2.15 -11.08
C GLY A 174 -18.65 2.24 -10.71
N LEU A 175 -19.44 1.47 -11.44
CA LEU A 175 -20.88 1.30 -11.23
C LEU A 175 -21.13 0.06 -10.37
N PRO A 176 -22.21 0.02 -9.58
CA PRO A 176 -22.62 -1.21 -8.90
C PRO A 176 -22.76 -2.36 -9.90
N LEU A 177 -22.33 -3.55 -9.49
CA LEU A 177 -22.63 -4.78 -10.21
C LEU A 177 -24.15 -5.03 -10.22
N PRO A 178 -24.68 -5.79 -11.19
CA PRO A 178 -26.13 -6.04 -11.28
C PRO A 178 -26.77 -6.70 -10.04
N ILE A 179 -25.96 -7.28 -9.15
CA ILE A 179 -26.40 -7.94 -7.92
C ILE A 179 -26.40 -7.00 -6.70
N THR A 180 -26.08 -5.72 -6.91
CA THR A 180 -25.76 -4.76 -5.84
C THR A 180 -26.64 -3.53 -5.96
N GLU A 181 -27.24 -3.15 -4.83
CA GLU A 181 -27.94 -1.88 -4.64
C GLU A 181 -27.15 -1.02 -3.67
N TYR A 182 -27.00 0.26 -4.02
CA TYR A 182 -26.35 1.28 -3.19
C TYR A 182 -27.37 2.31 -2.72
N LYS A 183 -27.23 2.70 -1.46
CA LYS A 183 -27.95 3.79 -0.82
C LYS A 183 -26.94 4.62 -0.06
N VAL A 184 -27.05 5.95 -0.13
CA VAL A 184 -26.21 6.86 0.65
C VAL A 184 -27.01 7.33 1.85
N ARG A 185 -26.39 7.26 3.04
CA ARG A 185 -26.87 7.97 4.23
C ARG A 185 -26.10 9.29 4.31
N PRO A 186 -26.74 10.43 3.99
CA PRO A 186 -26.03 11.70 3.88
C PRO A 186 -25.41 12.13 5.21
N ASP A 187 -24.21 12.72 5.15
CA ASP A 187 -23.52 13.34 6.29
C ASP A 187 -23.59 14.88 6.28
N GLY A 188 -24.31 15.44 5.31
CA GLY A 188 -24.51 16.87 5.13
C GLY A 188 -25.69 17.19 4.20
N ASN A 189 -25.61 18.30 3.48
CA ASN A 189 -26.69 18.76 2.59
C ASN A 189 -26.69 18.08 1.22
N ASP A 190 -25.60 17.42 0.82
CA ASP A 190 -25.50 16.70 -0.44
C ASP A 190 -26.04 15.26 -0.25
N PRO A 191 -27.19 14.91 -0.86
CA PRO A 191 -27.78 13.58 -0.69
C PRO A 191 -26.95 12.46 -1.34
N ASP A 192 -26.06 12.79 -2.26
CA ASP A 192 -25.20 11.84 -2.98
C ASP A 192 -23.82 11.69 -2.32
N HIS A 193 -23.61 12.35 -1.17
CA HIS A 193 -22.40 12.26 -0.36
C HIS A 193 -22.71 11.77 1.07
N GLY A 194 -21.99 10.76 1.54
CA GLY A 194 -22.15 10.25 2.90
C GLY A 194 -21.80 8.77 3.04
N GLU A 195 -22.33 8.12 4.07
CA GLU A 195 -22.06 6.70 4.34
C GLU A 195 -22.69 5.80 3.27
N LEU A 196 -21.90 4.91 2.69
CA LEU A 196 -22.40 3.89 1.78
C LEU A 196 -23.10 2.77 2.54
N LEU A 197 -24.35 2.54 2.17
CA LEU A 197 -25.15 1.39 2.57
C LEU A 197 -25.29 0.44 1.37
N ILE A 198 -25.07 -0.86 1.59
CA ILE A 198 -25.09 -1.87 0.53
C ILE A 198 -26.14 -2.93 0.83
N ARG A 199 -26.93 -3.27 -0.19
CA ARG A 199 -27.75 -4.49 -0.20
C ARG A 199 -27.37 -5.30 -1.42
N CYS A 200 -26.93 -6.54 -1.23
CA CYS A 200 -26.53 -7.39 -2.36
C CYS A 200 -26.67 -8.88 -2.02
N ASN A 201 -26.79 -9.71 -3.07
CA ASN A 201 -26.90 -11.16 -2.91
C ASN A 201 -25.59 -11.82 -2.43
N ALA A 202 -24.47 -11.11 -2.46
CA ALA A 202 -23.17 -11.57 -1.99
C ALA A 202 -22.85 -11.15 -0.55
N MET A 203 -23.82 -10.54 0.15
CA MET A 203 -23.66 -10.15 1.55
C MET A 203 -23.47 -11.37 2.44
N HIS A 204 -22.55 -11.26 3.40
CA HIS A 204 -22.28 -12.31 4.37
C HIS A 204 -23.53 -12.65 5.21
N ILE A 205 -23.62 -13.91 5.63
CA ILE A 205 -24.75 -14.41 6.45
C ILE A 205 -24.51 -14.20 7.96
N GLY A 206 -23.29 -13.89 8.36
CA GLY A 206 -22.91 -13.64 9.74
C GLY A 206 -21.39 -13.71 9.95
N ARG A 207 -20.95 -13.22 11.11
CA ARG A 207 -19.57 -13.32 11.60
C ARG A 207 -19.52 -14.33 12.74
N MET A 208 -18.47 -15.14 12.78
CA MET A 208 -18.21 -15.98 13.95
C MET A 208 -17.59 -15.14 15.06
N ASP A 209 -18.23 -15.11 16.22
CA ASP A 209 -17.78 -14.41 17.42
C ASP A 209 -17.80 -15.39 18.60
N ASN A 210 -16.62 -15.76 19.11
CA ASN A 210 -16.46 -16.75 20.19
C ASN A 210 -17.25 -18.06 20.00
N GLY A 211 -17.25 -18.59 18.77
CA GLY A 211 -17.96 -19.82 18.43
C GLY A 211 -19.46 -19.66 18.13
N VAL A 212 -19.99 -18.44 18.23
CA VAL A 212 -21.39 -18.13 17.92
C VAL A 212 -21.48 -17.37 16.59
N MET A 213 -22.41 -17.76 15.73
CA MET A 213 -22.71 -17.03 14.50
C MET A 213 -23.55 -15.80 14.84
N VAL A 214 -23.00 -14.61 14.60
CA VAL A 214 -23.69 -13.33 14.77
C VAL A 214 -24.12 -12.80 13.39
N PRO A 215 -25.42 -12.61 13.12
CA PRO A 215 -25.88 -12.14 11.81
C PRO A 215 -25.40 -10.72 11.49
N PRO A 216 -25.40 -10.31 10.21
CA PRO A 216 -25.11 -8.93 9.82
C PRO A 216 -26.11 -7.96 10.46
N VAL A 217 -25.61 -6.80 10.89
CA VAL A 217 -26.47 -5.67 11.27
C VAL A 217 -26.89 -4.94 9.99
N VAL A 218 -28.18 -4.92 9.72
CA VAL A 218 -28.78 -4.24 8.56
C VAL A 218 -29.91 -3.32 9.02
N ASP A 219 -30.24 -2.31 8.21
CA ASP A 219 -31.40 -1.46 8.46
C ASP A 219 -32.74 -2.18 8.15
N GLY A 220 -33.86 -1.49 8.35
CA GLY A 220 -35.20 -2.04 8.11
C GLY A 220 -35.46 -2.47 6.65
N ASP A 221 -34.66 -1.97 5.70
CA ASP A 221 -34.74 -2.29 4.27
C ASP A 221 -33.72 -3.37 3.86
N GLY A 222 -32.91 -3.86 4.80
CA GLY A 222 -31.90 -4.89 4.58
C GLY A 222 -30.55 -4.36 4.08
N TYR A 223 -30.26 -3.07 4.25
CA TYR A 223 -28.97 -2.49 3.86
C TYR A 223 -27.94 -2.60 4.98
N PHE A 224 -26.74 -3.03 4.62
CA PHE A 224 -25.56 -3.09 5.48
C PHE A 224 -24.76 -1.79 5.43
N ALA A 225 -24.46 -1.23 6.60
CA ALA A 225 -23.64 -0.03 6.73
C ALA A 225 -22.13 -0.36 6.60
N THR A 226 -21.48 0.16 5.57
CA THR A 226 -20.08 -0.18 5.26
C THR A 226 -19.07 0.58 6.13
N GLY A 227 -19.46 1.74 6.65
CA GLY A 227 -18.58 2.73 7.26
C GLY A 227 -17.62 3.41 6.28
N ASP A 228 -17.75 3.18 4.97
CA ASP A 228 -17.06 3.93 3.91
C ASP A 228 -17.89 5.17 3.55
N VAL A 229 -17.22 6.32 3.42
CA VAL A 229 -17.84 7.55 2.90
C VAL A 229 -17.61 7.61 1.40
N VAL A 230 -18.68 7.91 0.68
CA VAL A 230 -18.69 7.92 -0.78
C VAL A 230 -19.33 9.17 -1.32
N ARG A 231 -18.96 9.48 -2.56
CA ARG A 231 -19.68 10.40 -3.42
C ARG A 231 -20.20 9.64 -4.64
N ILE A 232 -21.49 9.77 -4.92
CA ILE A 232 -22.11 9.27 -6.14
C ILE A 232 -22.22 10.44 -7.13
N GLY A 233 -21.68 10.26 -8.34
CA GLY A 233 -21.75 11.27 -9.39
C GLY A 233 -22.85 11.00 -10.40
N ASP A 234 -23.07 11.98 -11.29
CA ASP A 234 -24.00 11.90 -12.41
C ASP A 234 -23.81 10.57 -13.17
N LYS A 235 -24.86 9.73 -13.20
CA LYS A 235 -24.91 8.36 -13.76
C LYS A 235 -24.53 7.23 -12.80
N GLY A 236 -24.52 7.47 -11.48
CA GLY A 236 -24.41 6.42 -10.46
C GLY A 236 -23.00 5.86 -10.27
N ARG A 237 -21.97 6.56 -10.76
CA ARG A 237 -20.56 6.20 -10.52
C ARG A 237 -20.17 6.59 -9.12
N MET A 238 -19.37 5.75 -8.49
CA MET A 238 -18.97 5.93 -7.11
C MET A 238 -17.49 6.28 -6.98
N TRP A 239 -17.20 7.12 -6.00
CA TRP A 239 -15.87 7.41 -5.49
C TRP A 239 -15.86 7.14 -3.99
N ILE A 240 -14.82 6.48 -3.50
CA ILE A 240 -14.60 6.32 -2.07
C ILE A 240 -13.80 7.54 -1.62
N GLU A 241 -14.37 8.34 -0.73
CA GLU A 241 -13.75 9.57 -0.21
C GLU A 241 -13.12 9.33 1.17
N GLY A 242 -13.48 8.24 1.86
CA GLY A 242 -12.79 7.82 3.07
C GLY A 242 -13.55 6.82 3.92
N ARG A 243 -13.25 6.80 5.22
CA ARG A 243 -13.89 5.96 6.24
C ARG A 243 -14.41 6.86 7.36
N ILE A 244 -15.63 6.60 7.84
CA ILE A 244 -16.26 7.38 8.94
C ILE A 244 -15.35 7.43 10.17
N LYS A 245 -14.67 6.32 10.49
CA LYS A 245 -13.77 6.23 11.65
C LYS A 245 -12.44 6.98 11.48
N ASP A 246 -12.08 7.32 10.24
CA ASP A 246 -10.83 8.02 9.90
C ASP A 246 -11.08 9.51 9.61
N VAL A 247 -12.34 9.98 9.58
CA VAL A 247 -12.67 11.40 9.36
C VAL A 247 -12.03 12.24 10.47
N ILE A 248 -11.33 13.28 10.05
CA ILE A 248 -10.74 14.27 10.95
C ILE A 248 -11.73 15.42 11.08
N ILE A 249 -12.09 15.79 12.31
CA ILE A 249 -13.00 16.91 12.54
C ILE A 249 -12.16 18.18 12.68
N GLY A 250 -12.28 19.08 11.70
CA GLY A 250 -11.58 20.36 11.74
C GLY A 250 -12.07 21.25 12.88
N GLU A 251 -11.30 22.29 13.23
CA GLU A 251 -11.66 23.25 14.30
C GLU A 251 -13.03 23.91 14.11
N SER A 252 -13.49 24.04 12.86
CA SER A 252 -14.82 24.57 12.52
C SER A 252 -15.95 23.55 12.58
N GLY A 253 -15.67 22.29 12.95
CA GLY A 253 -16.62 21.18 12.93
C GLY A 253 -16.81 20.51 11.56
N GLU A 254 -16.02 20.90 10.57
CA GLU A 254 -16.11 20.37 9.20
C GLU A 254 -15.38 19.02 9.07
N ASN A 255 -15.95 18.10 8.28
CA ASN A 255 -15.36 16.78 8.00
C ASN A 255 -14.18 16.92 7.02
N VAL A 256 -13.02 16.43 7.44
CA VAL A 256 -11.81 16.36 6.61
C VAL A 256 -11.45 14.91 6.33
N TYR A 257 -11.46 14.57 5.04
CA TYR A 257 -11.20 13.23 4.55
C TYR A 257 -9.71 13.03 4.23
N PRO A 258 -9.01 12.09 4.89
CA PRO A 258 -7.57 11.90 4.68
C PRO A 258 -7.19 11.58 3.23
N ASP A 259 -7.96 10.73 2.55
CA ASP A 259 -7.65 10.23 1.21
C ASP A 259 -7.61 11.37 0.18
N GLU A 260 -8.50 12.37 0.30
CA GLU A 260 -8.53 13.57 -0.56
C GLU A 260 -7.24 14.41 -0.42
N ILE A 261 -6.69 14.48 0.79
CA ILE A 261 -5.48 15.25 1.08
C ILE A 261 -4.26 14.49 0.55
N GLU A 262 -4.25 13.16 0.64
CA GLU A 262 -3.15 12.32 0.16
C GLU A 262 -2.87 12.52 -1.33
N ASP A 263 -3.91 12.71 -2.15
CA ASP A 263 -3.76 12.98 -3.58
C ASP A 263 -2.94 14.24 -3.87
N THR A 264 -3.05 15.27 -3.02
CA THR A 264 -2.27 16.50 -3.18
C THR A 264 -0.77 16.24 -3.04
N PHE A 265 -0.38 15.36 -2.13
CA PHE A 265 1.02 15.04 -1.86
C PHE A 265 1.52 13.78 -2.58
N ALA A 266 0.65 13.11 -3.34
CA ALA A 266 1.01 11.93 -4.09
C ALA A 266 2.13 12.19 -5.11
N GLY A 267 3.04 11.22 -5.24
CA GLY A 267 4.10 11.25 -6.23
C GLY A 267 5.17 12.32 -6.04
N ILE A 268 5.30 12.89 -4.83
CA ILE A 268 6.50 13.65 -4.44
C ILE A 268 7.74 12.74 -4.58
N GLU A 269 8.82 13.27 -5.12
CA GLU A 269 10.02 12.50 -5.40
C GLU A 269 10.67 11.99 -4.09
N GLY A 270 11.01 10.70 -4.05
CA GLY A 270 11.66 10.07 -2.89
C GLY A 270 10.71 9.68 -1.75
N VAL A 271 9.41 9.97 -1.87
CA VAL A 271 8.39 9.47 -0.94
C VAL A 271 7.86 8.12 -1.46
N GLU A 272 7.98 7.08 -0.65
CA GLU A 272 7.59 5.71 -0.98
C GLU A 272 6.16 5.38 -0.53
N GLN A 273 5.79 5.84 0.68
CA GLN A 273 4.44 5.72 1.23
C GLN A 273 4.03 7.05 1.87
N LEU A 274 2.74 7.32 1.86
CA LEU A 274 2.12 8.51 2.42
C LEU A 274 0.87 8.09 3.19
N ALA A 275 0.66 8.69 4.36
CA ALA A 275 -0.59 8.60 5.08
C ALA A 275 -0.97 9.94 5.70
N VAL A 276 -2.20 10.39 5.49
CA VAL A 276 -2.82 11.48 6.24
C VAL A 276 -3.61 10.89 7.39
N PHE A 277 -3.51 11.51 8.57
CA PHE A 277 -4.14 11.04 9.80
C PHE A 277 -4.34 12.20 10.78
N CYS A 278 -5.13 11.96 11.81
CA CYS A 278 -5.32 12.90 12.91
C CYS A 278 -4.21 12.74 13.97
N THR A 279 -3.59 13.83 14.39
CA THR A 279 -2.87 13.91 15.68
C THR A 279 -3.68 14.74 16.67
N LYS A 280 -3.63 14.40 17.96
CA LYS A 280 -4.24 15.20 19.04
C LYS A 280 -3.18 15.71 20.02
N PRO A 281 -2.53 16.85 19.77
CA PRO A 281 -1.85 17.56 20.84
C PRO A 281 -2.91 18.19 21.75
N GLY A 282 -3.29 17.48 22.82
CA GLY A 282 -4.37 17.90 23.74
C GLY A 282 -5.76 17.54 23.20
N GLU A 283 -6.68 18.51 23.18
CA GLU A 283 -8.09 18.30 22.75
C GLU A 283 -8.33 18.60 21.26
N THR A 284 -7.41 19.27 20.58
CA THR A 284 -7.59 19.68 19.17
C THR A 284 -7.12 18.61 18.20
N GLU A 285 -7.97 18.25 17.22
CA GLU A 285 -7.59 17.39 16.11
C GLU A 285 -6.83 18.16 15.02
N LEU A 286 -5.62 17.71 14.72
CA LEU A 286 -4.78 18.28 13.68
C LEU A 286 -4.68 17.34 12.48
N VAL A 287 -4.94 17.88 11.30
CA VAL A 287 -4.66 17.22 10.02
C VAL A 287 -3.14 17.05 9.88
N SER A 288 -2.68 15.81 9.87
CA SER A 288 -1.25 15.47 9.89
C SER A 288 -0.89 14.51 8.77
N ALA A 289 0.35 14.53 8.28
CA ALA A 289 0.82 13.57 7.27
C ALA A 289 2.13 12.89 7.67
N MET A 290 2.29 11.62 7.32
CA MET A 290 3.51 10.84 7.44
C MET A 290 4.04 10.51 6.06
N PHE A 291 5.30 10.85 5.81
CA PHE A 291 6.03 10.59 4.56
C PHE A 291 7.12 9.54 4.82
N ASN A 292 6.97 8.33 4.28
CA ASN A 292 8.05 7.36 4.26
C ASN A 292 9.04 7.73 3.15
N VAL A 293 10.29 7.99 3.51
CA VAL A 293 11.36 8.44 2.61
C VAL A 293 12.52 7.43 2.49
N GLY A 294 12.38 6.25 3.12
CA GLY A 294 13.37 5.17 3.09
C GLY A 294 14.80 5.66 3.39
N ASP A 295 15.74 5.29 2.54
CA ASP A 295 17.18 5.61 2.66
C ASP A 295 17.48 7.12 2.73
N LYS A 296 16.56 7.98 2.27
CA LYS A 296 16.74 9.43 2.30
C LYS A 296 16.40 10.07 3.64
N TYR A 297 16.01 9.28 4.63
CA TYR A 297 15.62 9.75 5.97
C TYR A 297 16.69 10.58 6.69
N ASN A 298 17.97 10.33 6.41
CA ASN A 298 19.09 11.06 7.00
C ASN A 298 19.72 12.09 6.04
N ASP A 299 19.20 12.24 4.82
CA ASP A 299 19.68 13.21 3.84
C ASP A 299 19.04 14.58 4.11
N LYS A 300 19.79 15.47 4.77
CA LYS A 300 19.30 16.80 5.17
C LYS A 300 18.92 17.68 3.99
N GLU A 301 19.65 17.61 2.88
CA GLU A 301 19.36 18.41 1.68
C GLU A 301 18.05 17.95 1.05
N TYR A 302 17.87 16.63 0.95
CA TYR A 302 16.62 16.06 0.49
C TYR A 302 15.44 16.44 1.39
N ILE A 303 15.56 16.30 2.71
CA ILE A 303 14.48 16.65 3.64
C ILE A 303 14.09 18.14 3.52
N ALA A 304 15.07 19.04 3.38
CA ALA A 304 14.79 20.46 3.14
C ALA A 304 14.01 20.68 1.83
N SER A 305 14.39 19.98 0.76
CA SER A 305 13.66 20.04 -0.52
C SER A 305 12.24 19.48 -0.42
N LEU A 306 12.06 18.39 0.34
CA LEU A 306 10.77 17.77 0.60
C LEU A 306 9.85 18.73 1.36
N VAL A 307 10.35 19.37 2.42
CA VAL A 307 9.60 20.38 3.18
C VAL A 307 9.10 21.50 2.28
N ALA A 308 9.96 22.05 1.42
CA ALA A 308 9.58 23.12 0.51
C ALA A 308 8.49 22.69 -0.49
N GLU A 309 8.57 21.46 -1.01
CA GLU A 309 7.56 20.92 -1.92
C GLU A 309 6.24 20.63 -1.19
N VAL A 310 6.29 20.06 0.03
CA VAL A 310 5.10 19.84 0.88
C VAL A 310 4.43 21.17 1.19
N ASP A 311 5.16 22.20 1.63
CA ASP A 311 4.60 23.53 1.90
C ASP A 311 3.94 24.15 0.67
N LYS A 312 4.57 24.01 -0.49
CA LYS A 312 4.03 24.51 -1.76
C LYS A 312 2.70 23.83 -2.11
N ARG A 313 2.61 22.51 -1.98
CA ARG A 313 1.38 21.75 -2.27
C ARG A 313 0.31 21.95 -1.19
N ASN A 314 0.71 22.04 0.07
CA ASN A 314 -0.22 22.30 1.16
C ASN A 314 -0.96 23.63 0.99
N LYS A 315 -0.32 24.64 0.38
CA LYS A 315 -0.96 25.93 0.07
C LYS A 315 -2.08 25.84 -0.98
N THR A 316 -2.11 24.80 -1.82
CA THR A 316 -3.18 24.60 -2.83
C THR A 316 -4.46 24.03 -2.23
N LEU A 317 -4.37 23.43 -1.04
CA LEU A 317 -5.53 22.95 -0.30
C LEU A 317 -6.34 24.12 0.28
N GLN A 318 -7.65 23.90 0.40
CA GLN A 318 -8.54 24.78 1.15
C GLN A 318 -8.02 24.94 2.59
N PRO A 319 -8.11 26.13 3.22
CA PRO A 319 -7.49 26.40 4.52
C PRO A 319 -7.77 25.35 5.61
N LEU A 320 -8.99 24.80 5.64
CA LEU A 320 -9.42 23.79 6.61
C LEU A 320 -8.81 22.39 6.38
N LYS A 321 -8.42 22.06 5.13
CA LYS A 321 -7.81 20.76 4.76
C LYS A 321 -6.29 20.76 4.83
N ARG A 322 -5.68 21.91 5.14
CA ARG A 322 -4.22 22.06 5.17
C ARG A 322 -3.61 21.25 6.30
N LEU A 323 -2.50 20.58 6.00
CA LEU A 323 -1.66 19.94 6.99
C LEU A 323 -1.22 20.97 8.03
N LYS A 324 -1.41 20.61 9.31
CA LYS A 324 -0.94 21.34 10.48
C LYS A 324 0.32 20.70 11.07
N ALA A 325 0.53 19.43 10.80
CA ALA A 325 1.76 18.71 11.14
C ALA A 325 2.19 17.78 9.99
N ALA A 326 3.49 17.56 9.87
CA ALA A 326 4.05 16.59 8.95
C ALA A 326 5.22 15.86 9.61
N TYR A 327 5.40 14.60 9.24
CA TYR A 327 6.40 13.70 9.79
C TYR A 327 7.08 12.93 8.67
N VAL A 328 8.35 12.59 8.86
CA VAL A 328 9.10 11.69 7.96
C VAL A 328 9.54 10.46 8.73
N THR A 329 9.64 9.33 8.03
CA THR A 329 10.15 8.07 8.58
C THR A 329 10.94 7.31 7.51
N SER A 330 11.89 6.47 7.94
CA SER A 330 12.52 5.44 7.10
C SER A 330 11.72 4.13 7.10
N ASN A 331 10.79 3.96 8.05
CA ASN A 331 10.09 2.71 8.27
C ASN A 331 8.85 2.60 7.39
N ALA A 332 8.52 1.37 7.00
CA ALA A 332 7.25 1.10 6.35
C ALA A 332 6.08 1.51 7.26
N LEU A 333 5.02 2.05 6.66
CA LEU A 333 3.81 2.42 7.41
C LEU A 333 3.02 1.15 7.80
N PRO A 334 2.39 1.11 8.99
CA PRO A 334 1.67 -0.07 9.44
C PRO A 334 0.46 -0.34 8.53
N VAL A 335 0.33 -1.57 8.02
CA VAL A 335 -0.74 -1.98 7.10
C VAL A 335 -1.55 -3.18 7.62
N VAL A 336 -2.84 -3.24 7.29
CA VAL A 336 -3.73 -4.39 7.49
C VAL A 336 -3.76 -5.22 6.21
N SER A 337 -3.67 -6.55 6.37
CA SER A 337 -3.67 -7.51 5.25
C SER A 337 -2.64 -7.17 4.17
N SER A 338 -1.52 -6.56 4.56
CA SER A 338 -0.42 -6.10 3.69
C SER A 338 -0.81 -5.00 2.68
N ILE A 339 -1.95 -4.33 2.84
CA ILE A 339 -2.52 -3.45 1.80
C ILE A 339 -2.93 -2.08 2.36
N LYS A 340 -3.70 -2.05 3.44
CA LYS A 340 -4.39 -0.83 3.90
C LYS A 340 -3.68 -0.20 5.09
N ILE A 341 -3.27 1.06 5.00
CA ILE A 341 -2.59 1.74 6.11
C ILE A 341 -3.52 1.82 7.33
N LYS A 342 -3.02 1.39 8.49
CA LYS A 342 -3.73 1.41 9.76
C LYS A 342 -3.46 2.73 10.47
N ARG A 343 -4.17 3.79 10.08
CA ARG A 343 -4.02 5.17 10.61
C ARG A 343 -4.08 5.23 12.13
N ALA A 344 -4.99 4.48 12.76
CA ALA A 344 -5.09 4.39 14.21
C ALA A 344 -3.80 3.85 14.88
N ALA A 345 -3.19 2.81 14.30
CA ALA A 345 -1.95 2.24 14.84
C ALA A 345 -0.74 3.17 14.58
N LEU A 346 -0.70 3.84 13.43
CA LEU A 346 0.31 4.86 13.14
C LEU A 346 0.24 6.00 14.15
N ARG A 347 -0.97 6.52 14.38
CA ARG A 347 -1.25 7.56 15.37
C ARG A 347 -0.82 7.12 16.77
N GLU A 348 -1.28 5.96 17.22
CA GLU A 348 -0.93 5.41 18.54
C GLU A 348 0.59 5.23 18.70
N GLY A 349 1.27 4.77 17.64
CA GLY A 349 2.71 4.60 17.64
C GLY A 349 3.48 5.92 17.77
N ILE A 350 2.98 6.99 17.17
CA ILE A 350 3.57 8.34 17.32
C ILE A 350 3.28 8.88 18.72
N GLU A 351 2.04 8.76 19.21
CA GLU A 351 1.63 9.26 20.54
C GLU A 351 2.37 8.55 21.68
N LYS A 352 2.62 7.25 21.56
CA LYS A 352 3.39 6.45 22.53
C LYS A 352 4.90 6.50 22.29
N GLY A 353 5.34 7.19 21.24
CA GLY A 353 6.74 7.25 20.83
C GLY A 353 7.33 5.91 20.37
N THR A 354 6.53 4.88 20.12
CA THR A 354 6.99 3.56 19.67
C THR A 354 7.27 3.49 18.17
N PHE A 355 6.81 4.48 17.39
CA PHE A 355 7.07 4.57 15.96
C PHE A 355 8.10 5.66 15.65
N ALA A 356 9.28 5.26 15.16
CA ALA A 356 10.37 6.18 14.87
C ALA A 356 10.03 7.11 13.70
N CYS A 357 10.04 8.42 13.98
CA CYS A 357 9.80 9.45 12.98
C CYS A 357 10.44 10.79 13.39
N LYS A 358 10.65 11.68 12.42
CA LYS A 358 11.06 13.07 12.65
C LYS A 358 9.89 13.96 12.25
N ARG A 359 9.50 14.88 13.12
CA ARG A 359 8.57 15.94 12.73
C ARG A 359 9.28 16.91 11.78
N ILE A 360 8.62 17.30 10.70
CA ILE A 360 9.13 18.31 9.77
C ILE A 360 8.33 19.60 9.90
N ALA A 361 9.03 20.73 9.82
CA ALA A 361 8.48 22.06 9.92
C ALA A 361 7.62 22.39 8.69
N LEU A 362 6.36 22.77 8.88
CA LEU A 362 5.54 23.39 7.84
C LEU A 362 5.53 24.91 8.07
N GLY A 363 5.81 25.70 7.04
CA GLY A 363 5.76 27.17 7.13
C GLY A 363 6.94 27.84 7.86
N GLY A 364 8.10 27.17 7.96
CA GLY A 364 9.33 27.79 8.46
C GLY A 364 9.52 27.82 9.98
N VAL A 365 8.76 27.01 10.73
CA VAL A 365 8.92 26.90 12.20
C VAL A 365 9.69 25.63 12.56
N GLU A 366 10.96 25.77 12.97
CA GLU A 366 11.80 24.65 13.41
C GLU A 366 11.24 23.97 14.67
N TYR A 367 10.91 22.69 14.56
CA TYR A 367 10.71 21.81 15.72
C TYR A 367 11.41 20.48 15.42
N ASN A 368 12.71 20.42 15.74
CA ASN A 368 13.50 19.19 15.68
C ASN A 368 13.25 18.36 16.95
N GLU A 369 12.11 17.68 17.02
CA GLU A 369 11.93 16.60 17.99
C GLU A 369 11.99 15.27 17.27
N GLU A 370 13.07 14.53 17.54
CA GLU A 370 13.27 13.16 17.09
C GLU A 370 12.54 12.25 18.08
N ILE A 371 11.44 11.62 17.65
CA ILE A 371 10.71 10.66 18.48
C ILE A 371 11.46 9.33 18.39
N LYS A 372 12.26 9.02 19.40
CA LYS A 372 12.96 7.73 19.54
C LYS A 372 12.08 6.73 20.28
N PRO A 373 12.04 5.45 19.84
CA PRO A 373 11.36 4.40 20.59
C PRO A 373 11.90 4.30 22.01
N ALA A 374 10.99 4.39 22.99
CA ALA A 374 11.30 4.13 24.39
C ALA A 374 11.75 2.66 24.51
N GLY A 375 13.02 2.45 24.86
CA GLY A 375 13.60 1.12 25.01
C GLY A 375 13.10 0.43 26.28
N GLU A 376 12.86 -0.87 26.19
CA GLU A 376 13.05 -1.80 27.31
C GLU A 376 13.99 -2.92 26.86
N ALA A 377 15.19 -2.91 27.44
CA ALA A 377 16.09 -4.03 27.49
C ALA A 377 15.51 -5.07 28.46
N ALA A 378 14.97 -6.18 27.95
CA ALA A 378 14.57 -7.32 28.78
C ALA A 378 15.74 -8.30 28.90
N SER A 379 16.20 -8.53 30.13
CA SER A 379 17.23 -9.51 30.52
C SER A 379 16.77 -10.95 30.30
N VAL A 380 17.70 -11.82 29.87
CA VAL A 380 17.50 -13.21 29.44
C VAL A 380 17.63 -14.24 30.60
N PRO A 381 16.72 -15.24 30.71
CA PRO A 381 17.04 -16.57 31.28
C PRO A 381 16.85 -17.76 30.30
N LYS A 382 17.40 -18.94 30.63
CA LYS A 382 17.88 -20.08 29.78
C LYS A 382 16.88 -21.17 29.31
N GLY A 383 17.16 -21.73 28.12
CA GLY A 383 16.62 -22.95 27.49
C GLY A 383 17.09 -23.03 26.01
N GLU A 384 17.80 -24.08 25.60
CA GLU A 384 18.70 -24.18 24.41
C GLU A 384 19.96 -23.27 24.47
N ASP A 385 21.12 -23.80 24.04
CA ASP A 385 22.36 -23.04 24.04
C ASP A 385 22.27 -21.97 22.95
N LEU A 386 22.27 -20.71 23.36
CA LEU A 386 22.04 -19.55 22.49
C LEU A 386 23.05 -19.53 21.33
N GLU A 387 24.25 -20.07 21.57
CA GLU A 387 25.32 -20.18 20.58
C GLU A 387 24.98 -21.13 19.43
N GLU A 388 24.21 -22.21 19.67
CA GLU A 388 23.78 -23.12 18.60
C GLU A 388 22.69 -22.48 17.72
N LEU A 389 21.76 -21.73 18.35
CA LEU A 389 20.74 -20.95 17.63
C LEU A 389 21.41 -19.91 16.73
N LYS A 390 22.35 -19.14 17.29
CA LYS A 390 23.09 -18.12 16.55
C LYS A 390 23.84 -18.71 15.37
N ALA A 391 24.55 -19.83 15.54
CA ALA A 391 25.29 -20.47 14.45
C ALA A 391 24.37 -20.83 13.28
N LYS A 392 23.23 -21.48 13.55
CA LYS A 392 22.26 -21.84 12.51
C LYS A 392 21.61 -20.61 11.84
N ILE A 393 21.33 -19.55 12.61
CA ILE A 393 20.81 -18.28 12.05
C ILE A 393 21.87 -17.62 11.15
N LYS A 394 23.15 -17.62 11.54
CA LYS A 394 24.25 -17.14 10.68
C LYS A 394 24.32 -17.91 9.38
N THR A 395 24.18 -19.24 9.41
CA THR A 395 24.10 -20.04 8.19
C THR A 395 22.91 -19.65 7.31
N CYS A 396 21.74 -19.35 7.89
CA CYS A 396 20.59 -18.85 7.13
C CYS A 396 20.86 -17.48 6.49
N PHE A 397 21.49 -16.57 7.22
CA PHE A 397 21.87 -15.24 6.72
C PHE A 397 22.92 -15.34 5.60
N ALA A 398 23.96 -16.15 5.80
CA ALA A 398 25.01 -16.40 4.82
C ALA A 398 24.44 -16.97 3.52
N LYS A 399 23.54 -17.96 3.60
CA LYS A 399 22.88 -18.56 2.43
C LYS A 399 21.98 -17.58 1.69
N GLU A 400 21.30 -16.69 2.39
CA GLU A 400 20.38 -15.75 1.77
C GLU A 400 21.11 -14.56 1.14
N LEU A 401 22.20 -14.11 1.75
CA LEU A 401 23.01 -12.99 1.26
C LEU A 401 24.15 -13.44 0.31
N GLU A 402 24.34 -14.74 0.14
CA GLU A 402 25.44 -15.33 -0.63
C GLU A 402 26.83 -14.85 -0.15
N ILE A 403 26.98 -14.64 1.15
CA ILE A 403 28.24 -14.20 1.80
C ILE A 403 28.83 -15.31 2.68
N ASP A 404 30.13 -15.22 2.96
CA ASP A 404 30.81 -16.15 3.87
C ASP A 404 30.30 -15.98 5.31
N GLU A 405 29.99 -17.09 5.98
CA GLU A 405 29.45 -17.09 7.35
C GLU A 405 30.40 -16.44 8.36
N SER A 406 31.72 -16.50 8.12
CA SER A 406 32.73 -15.87 8.99
C SER A 406 32.67 -14.34 9.02
N LEU A 407 32.00 -13.72 8.05
CA LEU A 407 31.78 -12.27 7.99
C LEU A 407 30.59 -11.80 8.85
N ILE A 408 29.80 -12.73 9.38
CA ILE A 408 28.57 -12.43 10.12
C ILE A 408 28.82 -12.47 11.63
N LYS A 409 28.86 -11.30 12.27
CA LYS A 409 28.90 -11.19 13.73
C LYS A 409 27.49 -11.29 14.32
N ASP A 410 27.41 -11.59 15.61
CA ASP A 410 26.11 -11.80 16.29
C ASP A 410 25.25 -10.52 16.31
N ASP A 411 25.90 -9.36 16.34
CA ASP A 411 25.33 -8.02 16.39
C ASP A 411 25.33 -7.30 15.04
N SER A 412 25.84 -7.94 13.98
CA SER A 412 25.81 -7.35 12.65
C SER A 412 24.38 -7.14 12.17
N THR A 413 24.06 -5.91 11.79
CA THR A 413 22.73 -5.58 11.27
C THR A 413 22.60 -6.16 9.86
N PHE A 414 21.52 -6.91 9.66
CA PHE A 414 21.26 -7.63 8.40
C PHE A 414 21.26 -6.69 7.19
N ALA A 415 20.79 -5.46 7.38
CA ALA A 415 20.70 -4.48 6.31
C ALA A 415 21.96 -3.64 6.15
N ASP A 416 22.38 -2.94 7.20
CA ASP A 416 23.43 -1.92 7.08
C ASP A 416 24.83 -2.51 6.96
N GLU A 417 25.12 -3.60 7.69
CA GLU A 417 26.45 -4.21 7.72
C GLU A 417 26.59 -5.39 6.76
N LEU A 418 25.55 -6.23 6.64
CA LEU A 418 25.60 -7.42 5.77
C LEU A 418 25.09 -7.15 4.35
N GLY A 419 24.57 -5.94 4.08
CA GLY A 419 24.12 -5.52 2.74
C GLY A 419 22.78 -6.14 2.30
N GLY A 420 22.00 -6.69 3.24
CA GLY A 420 20.70 -7.26 2.95
C GLY A 420 19.63 -6.20 2.72
N ASP A 421 18.78 -6.40 1.72
CA ASP A 421 17.58 -5.58 1.54
C ASP A 421 16.35 -6.20 2.21
N SER A 422 15.21 -5.53 2.06
CA SER A 422 13.92 -5.96 2.62
C SER A 422 13.48 -7.35 2.11
N LEU A 423 13.95 -7.78 0.94
CA LEU A 423 13.62 -9.06 0.33
C LEU A 423 14.55 -10.16 0.83
N HIS A 424 15.86 -9.91 0.89
CA HIS A 424 16.80 -10.82 1.55
C HIS A 424 16.40 -11.04 3.01
N ARG A 425 15.89 -10.01 3.70
CA ARG A 425 15.43 -10.15 5.09
C ARG A 425 14.23 -11.10 5.18
N LEU A 426 13.25 -10.94 4.30
CA LEU A 426 12.11 -11.84 4.25
C LEU A 426 12.53 -13.28 3.94
N GLY A 427 13.42 -13.49 2.97
CA GLY A 427 13.94 -14.82 2.62
C GLY A 427 14.70 -15.47 3.77
N ALA A 428 15.57 -14.72 4.46
CA ALA A 428 16.32 -15.20 5.61
C ALA A 428 15.39 -15.60 6.75
N LEU A 429 14.37 -14.81 7.03
CA LEU A 429 13.39 -15.07 8.09
C LEU A 429 12.53 -16.29 7.78
N LEU A 430 12.09 -16.48 6.53
CA LEU A 430 11.37 -17.69 6.11
C LEU A 430 12.24 -18.95 6.23
N ARG A 431 13.53 -18.87 5.90
CA ARG A 431 14.47 -19.98 6.11
C ARG A 431 14.66 -20.30 7.59
N VAL A 432 14.72 -19.28 8.43
CA VAL A 432 14.78 -19.44 9.88
C VAL A 432 13.50 -20.10 10.41
N GLU A 433 12.32 -19.68 9.93
CA GLU A 433 11.05 -20.34 10.26
C GLU A 433 11.06 -21.83 9.90
N GLU A 434 11.56 -22.17 8.72
CA GLU A 434 11.67 -23.55 8.22
C GLU A 434 12.69 -24.38 9.03
N GLU A 435 13.90 -23.86 9.23
CA GLU A 435 14.99 -24.54 9.95
C GLU A 435 14.61 -24.85 11.41
N PHE A 436 13.91 -23.94 12.07
CA PHE A 436 13.55 -24.07 13.48
C PHE A 436 12.11 -24.55 13.72
N GLY A 437 11.30 -24.71 12.68
CA GLY A 437 9.89 -25.15 12.78
C GLY A 437 9.02 -24.19 13.61
N VAL A 438 9.30 -22.89 13.53
CA VAL A 438 8.61 -21.81 14.25
C VAL A 438 7.96 -20.85 13.27
N LYS A 439 6.94 -20.11 13.73
CA LYS A 439 6.33 -19.02 12.96
C LYS A 439 6.70 -17.71 13.62
N ILE A 440 7.51 -16.91 12.95
CA ILE A 440 7.94 -15.59 13.36
C ILE A 440 6.76 -14.62 13.13
N PRO A 441 6.32 -13.87 14.15
CA PRO A 441 5.25 -12.87 14.01
C PRO A 441 5.60 -11.79 12.98
N GLU A 442 4.64 -11.37 12.16
CA GLU A 442 4.87 -10.40 11.06
C GLU A 442 5.46 -9.05 11.52
N ASN A 443 5.22 -8.64 12.76
CA ASN A 443 5.82 -7.44 13.36
C ASN A 443 7.30 -7.64 13.77
N ALA A 444 7.74 -8.88 14.00
CA ALA A 444 9.12 -9.20 14.35
C ALA A 444 10.12 -9.00 13.21
N TYR A 445 9.63 -9.04 11.97
CA TYR A 445 10.40 -8.74 10.77
C TYR A 445 10.94 -7.29 10.78
N GLU A 446 10.35 -6.40 11.58
CA GLU A 446 10.71 -4.99 11.66
C GLU A 446 11.79 -4.68 12.70
N TYR A 447 11.79 -5.38 13.85
CA TYR A 447 12.73 -5.12 14.95
C TYR A 447 13.83 -6.16 15.12
N CYS A 448 13.67 -7.38 14.60
CA CYS A 448 14.74 -8.38 14.62
C CYS A 448 15.68 -8.14 13.45
N THR A 449 16.76 -7.40 13.70
CA THR A 449 17.69 -6.96 12.65
C THR A 449 19.04 -7.64 12.73
N THR A 450 19.34 -8.33 13.84
CA THR A 450 20.60 -9.03 14.09
C THR A 450 20.37 -10.52 14.38
N VAL A 451 21.47 -11.30 14.37
CA VAL A 451 21.45 -12.71 14.77
C VAL A 451 21.02 -12.86 16.23
N ASN A 452 21.47 -11.95 17.10
CA ASN A 452 21.06 -11.90 18.51
C ASN A 452 19.54 -11.71 18.69
N ASP A 453 18.94 -10.78 17.95
CA ASP A 453 17.50 -10.49 18.06
C ASP A 453 16.66 -11.70 17.67
N LEU A 454 17.06 -12.39 16.60
CA LEU A 454 16.40 -13.60 16.12
C LEU A 454 16.59 -14.78 17.08
N ALA A 455 17.79 -14.98 17.61
CA ALA A 455 18.06 -16.04 18.57
C ALA A 455 17.21 -15.86 19.84
N ALA A 456 17.07 -14.64 20.33
CA ALA A 456 16.23 -14.31 21.47
C ALA A 456 14.73 -14.56 21.18
N LEU A 457 14.25 -14.13 20.01
CA LEU A 457 12.85 -14.31 19.62
C LEU A 457 12.47 -15.78 19.44
N ILE A 458 13.30 -16.56 18.72
CA ILE A 458 13.02 -17.98 18.45
C ILE A 458 12.93 -18.76 19.75
N LYS A 459 13.79 -18.44 20.71
CA LYS A 459 13.77 -19.06 22.02
C LYS A 459 12.47 -18.76 22.77
N ASP A 460 12.02 -17.51 22.83
CA ASP A 460 10.74 -17.14 23.44
C ASP A 460 9.54 -17.86 22.77
N LEU A 461 9.54 -17.95 21.43
CA LEU A 461 8.50 -18.66 20.68
C LEU A 461 8.48 -20.17 20.95
N ARG A 462 9.65 -20.79 21.17
CA ARG A 462 9.76 -22.21 21.51
C ARG A 462 9.34 -22.50 22.95
N GLU A 463 9.73 -21.66 23.90
CA GLU A 463 9.32 -21.80 25.30
C GLU A 463 7.80 -21.63 25.48
N LYS A 464 7.17 -20.72 24.72
CA LYS A 464 5.70 -20.56 24.68
C LYS A 464 4.96 -21.74 24.05
N LYS A 465 5.62 -22.52 23.19
CA LYS A 465 5.05 -23.71 22.53
C LYS A 465 5.22 -24.98 23.40
N ALA A 466 6.15 -24.97 24.35
CA ALA A 466 6.41 -26.06 25.30
C ALA A 466 5.56 -25.98 26.59
N ARG A 467 4.90 -24.83 26.84
CA ARG A 467 3.85 -24.65 27.84
C ARG A 467 2.48 -24.86 27.20
#